data_AF-A0AAW0VNR2-F1
#
_entry.id   AF-A0AAW0VNR2-F1
#
_cell.length_a   1.000
_cell.length_b   1.000
_cell.length_c   1.000
_cell.angle_alpha   90.00
_cell.angle_beta   90.00
_cell.angle_gamma   90.00
#
_symmetry.space_group_name_H-M   'P 1'
#
loop_
_entity.id
_entity.type
_entity.pdbx_description
1 polymer ?
#
loop_
_entity_poly.entity_id
_entity_poly.type
_entity_poly.pdbx_seq_one_letter_code
_entity_poly.pdbx_strand_id
1 'polypeptide(L)'
;KTYEGDLILLGSSADSTRLYCPDEYDVNIVLNNFSNIEFNIIEQTEEETFASGHKLRVEPKHSHFGGSKFVNKFYECVKDCLKKYTLVNKRLSLVPPGLTRTQVGVALSLAWQGHKYPLLLIGVDIVPVVAVHWLEKISRPFLTPDTSTVIHLSNTEDGSWRCSFAATEVEVLQHLDHQERKVFLTAKSLLSCMKAEPWMPSDVKIKYCWWDSRYWKIPIPAGFCLKNSFLRFLEKKRNNEEEYQGKDLLTLVKCVFQEMCQEIVDPTTGAHSLVPAKVNAYFGGDCEKPKIGEGAPEIVRHMEKKIQ
;
A
#
# COMPACT_ATOMS: atom_id res chain seq x y z
N LYS A 1 22.88 11.26 -17.66
CA LYS A 1 22.82 10.50 -16.39
C LYS A 1 21.54 9.67 -16.43
N THR A 2 21.60 8.36 -16.17
CA THR A 2 20.43 7.47 -16.37
C THR A 2 19.33 7.65 -15.32
N TYR A 3 19.67 8.08 -14.11
CA TYR A 3 18.72 8.28 -13.01
C TYR A 3 18.86 9.70 -12.47
N GLU A 4 18.09 10.61 -13.03
CA GLU A 4 18.00 12.02 -12.64
C GLU A 4 16.52 12.37 -12.60
N GLY A 5 16.09 12.96 -11.50
CA GLY A 5 14.68 13.07 -11.19
C GLY A 5 14.41 13.73 -9.85
N ASP A 6 13.14 14.01 -9.62
CA ASP A 6 12.65 14.67 -8.41
C ASP A 6 12.23 13.64 -7.36
N LEU A 7 12.52 13.93 -6.09
CA LEU A 7 12.13 13.08 -4.97
C LEU A 7 10.72 13.45 -4.51
N ILE A 8 9.85 12.44 -4.43
CA ILE A 8 8.50 12.60 -3.89
C ILE A 8 8.33 11.65 -2.72
N LEU A 9 8.04 12.20 -1.55
CA LEU A 9 7.66 11.43 -0.37
C LEU A 9 6.24 10.89 -0.55
N LEU A 10 6.04 9.62 -0.25
CA LEU A 10 4.80 8.89 -0.42
C LEU A 10 4.44 8.10 0.84
N GLY A 11 3.32 7.39 0.75
CA GLY A 11 2.85 6.49 1.80
C GLY A 11 2.48 7.23 3.08
N SER A 12 2.49 6.49 4.18
CA SER A 12 1.90 6.97 5.43
C SER A 12 2.63 8.15 6.09
N SER A 13 3.90 8.35 5.73
CA SER A 13 4.71 9.47 6.19
C SER A 13 4.41 10.75 5.40
N ALA A 14 3.94 10.65 4.15
CA ALA A 14 3.51 11.80 3.35
C ALA A 14 2.08 12.25 3.70
N ASP A 15 1.17 11.32 3.92
CA ASP A 15 -0.25 11.61 4.19
C ASP A 15 -0.59 11.90 5.67
N SER A 16 0.43 11.89 6.52
CA SER A 16 0.32 12.07 7.97
C SER A 16 -0.57 11.01 8.65
N THR A 17 -0.51 9.76 8.16
CA THR A 17 -1.19 8.62 8.78
C THR A 17 -0.23 7.60 9.40
N ARG A 18 1.08 7.87 9.42
CA ARG A 18 2.07 7.03 10.13
C ARG A 18 1.70 6.93 11.61
N LEU A 19 1.72 5.70 12.14
CA LEU A 19 1.41 5.44 13.55
C LEU A 19 2.69 5.35 14.37
N TYR A 20 2.59 5.75 15.65
CA TYR A 20 3.62 5.61 16.70
C TYR A 20 4.90 6.42 16.48
N CYS A 21 5.71 6.08 15.48
CA CYS A 21 7.02 6.65 15.24
C CYS A 21 7.30 6.86 13.74
N PRO A 22 8.26 7.74 13.39
CA PRO A 22 8.65 7.99 12.00
C PRO A 22 9.75 7.02 11.56
N ASP A 23 9.43 5.74 11.52
CA ASP A 23 10.33 4.60 11.26
C ASP A 23 10.23 4.03 9.83
N GLU A 24 9.41 4.61 8.96
CA GLU A 24 9.21 4.12 7.59
C GLU A 24 8.95 5.29 6.64
N TYR A 25 9.59 5.26 5.48
CA TYR A 25 9.45 6.28 4.44
C TYR A 25 9.41 5.63 3.06
N ASP A 26 8.35 5.88 2.31
CA ASP A 26 8.25 5.50 0.90
C ASP A 26 8.63 6.71 0.04
N VAL A 27 9.57 6.55 -0.90
CA VAL A 27 10.06 7.64 -1.74
C VAL A 27 10.06 7.19 -3.19
N ASN A 28 9.41 7.97 -4.05
CA ASN A 28 9.60 7.86 -5.49
C ASN A 28 10.71 8.79 -5.97
N ILE A 29 11.51 8.32 -6.92
CA ILE A 29 12.34 9.17 -7.78
C ILE A 29 11.62 9.30 -9.11
N VAL A 30 10.98 10.44 -9.37
CA VAL A 30 10.30 10.71 -10.65
C VAL A 30 11.33 11.12 -11.67
N LEU A 31 11.55 10.28 -12.66
CA LEU A 31 12.68 10.44 -13.56
C LEU A 31 12.37 11.44 -14.68
N ASN A 32 13.19 12.49 -14.76
CA ASN A 32 12.99 13.59 -15.70
C ASN A 32 13.44 13.23 -17.12
N ASN A 33 14.39 12.28 -17.24
CA ASN A 33 14.97 11.88 -18.53
C ASN A 33 14.14 10.82 -19.28
N PHE A 34 12.96 10.46 -18.78
CA PHE A 34 12.08 9.45 -19.40
C PHE A 34 10.68 9.97 -19.71
N SER A 35 10.50 11.30 -19.78
CA SER A 35 9.22 11.96 -20.08
C SER A 35 8.62 11.59 -21.44
N ASN A 36 9.44 11.05 -22.36
CA ASN A 36 9.02 10.71 -23.72
C ASN A 36 8.76 9.21 -23.93
N ILE A 37 8.73 8.40 -22.86
CA ILE A 37 8.32 7.00 -23.03
C ILE A 37 6.81 6.95 -23.20
N GLU A 38 6.38 6.48 -24.37
CA GLU A 38 4.98 6.15 -24.59
C GLU A 38 4.68 4.73 -24.09
N PHE A 39 3.52 4.57 -23.46
CA PHE A 39 3.03 3.28 -22.95
C PHE A 39 1.71 2.90 -23.62
N ASN A 40 1.52 1.61 -23.82
CA ASN A 40 0.28 1.00 -24.24
C ASN A 40 -0.43 0.35 -23.06
N ILE A 41 -1.75 0.36 -23.10
CA ILE A 41 -2.59 -0.48 -22.24
C ILE A 41 -3.15 -1.63 -23.07
N ILE A 42 -2.80 -2.83 -22.64
CA ILE A 42 -3.20 -4.09 -23.23
C ILE A 42 -4.26 -4.72 -22.33
N GLU A 43 -5.40 -5.05 -22.92
CA GLU A 43 -6.41 -5.87 -22.26
C GLU A 43 -5.99 -7.34 -22.39
N GLN A 44 -5.92 -8.01 -21.25
CA GLN A 44 -5.55 -9.41 -21.16
C GLN A 44 -6.72 -10.30 -21.55
N THR A 45 -6.41 -11.44 -22.16
CA THR A 45 -7.39 -12.51 -22.40
C THR A 45 -7.96 -13.05 -21.07
N GLU A 46 -9.04 -13.82 -21.13
CA GLU A 46 -9.62 -14.45 -19.94
C GLU A 46 -8.62 -15.39 -19.25
N GLU A 47 -7.85 -16.16 -20.02
CA GLU A 47 -6.81 -17.07 -19.50
C GLU A 47 -5.69 -16.30 -18.80
N GLU A 48 -5.20 -15.23 -19.40
CA GLU A 48 -4.17 -14.35 -18.81
C GLU A 48 -4.69 -13.67 -17.54
N THR A 49 -5.94 -13.19 -17.57
CA THR A 49 -6.59 -12.56 -16.41
C THR A 49 -6.76 -13.56 -15.27
N PHE A 50 -7.10 -14.82 -15.57
CA PHE A 50 -7.20 -15.87 -14.56
C PHE A 50 -5.84 -16.15 -13.90
N ALA A 51 -4.75 -16.14 -14.67
CA ALA A 51 -3.40 -16.39 -14.16
C ALA A 51 -2.83 -15.18 -13.38
N SER A 52 -2.96 -13.98 -13.94
CA SER A 52 -2.36 -12.74 -13.42
C SER A 52 -3.22 -12.07 -12.34
N GLY A 53 -4.53 -12.33 -12.36
CA GLY A 53 -5.52 -11.77 -11.46
C GLY A 53 -5.93 -10.33 -11.77
N HIS A 54 -5.52 -9.77 -12.90
CA HIS A 54 -5.84 -8.40 -13.32
C HIS A 54 -6.07 -8.36 -14.83
N LYS A 55 -6.81 -7.36 -15.33
CA LYS A 55 -7.30 -7.32 -16.72
C LYS A 55 -6.44 -6.47 -17.65
N LEU A 56 -5.71 -5.49 -17.11
CA LEU A 56 -4.97 -4.51 -17.88
C LEU A 56 -3.49 -4.60 -17.58
N ARG A 57 -2.68 -4.77 -18.61
CA ARG A 57 -1.23 -4.73 -18.54
C ARG A 57 -0.71 -3.48 -19.21
N VAL A 58 0.33 -2.88 -18.63
CA VAL A 58 1.01 -1.71 -19.19
C VAL A 58 2.33 -2.15 -19.81
N GLU A 59 2.60 -1.71 -21.04
CA GLU A 59 3.84 -2.01 -21.75
C GLU A 59 4.41 -0.76 -22.42
N PRO A 60 5.73 -0.56 -22.40
CA PRO A 60 6.36 0.52 -23.15
C PRO A 60 6.25 0.24 -24.65
N LYS A 61 5.94 1.26 -25.47
CA LYS A 61 5.93 1.13 -26.94
C LYS A 61 7.32 0.83 -27.50
N HIS A 62 8.37 1.25 -26.82
CA HIS A 62 9.73 1.06 -27.27
C HIS A 62 10.38 -0.18 -26.62
N SER A 63 10.81 -1.12 -27.46
CA SER A 63 11.34 -2.43 -27.06
C SER A 63 12.56 -2.38 -26.15
N HIS A 64 13.36 -1.31 -26.17
CA HIS A 64 14.53 -1.16 -25.30
C HIS A 64 14.17 -0.94 -23.82
N PHE A 65 12.91 -0.62 -23.51
CA PHE A 65 12.37 -0.56 -22.15
C PHE A 65 11.61 -1.83 -21.73
N GLY A 66 11.26 -2.69 -22.69
CA GLY A 66 10.65 -4.00 -22.43
C GLY A 66 11.68 -5.00 -21.93
N GLY A 67 11.39 -5.70 -20.83
CA GLY A 67 12.31 -6.72 -20.28
C GLY A 67 13.64 -6.16 -19.75
N SER A 68 13.76 -4.83 -19.64
CA SER A 68 14.98 -4.19 -19.19
C SER A 68 15.19 -4.47 -17.69
N LYS A 69 16.41 -4.83 -17.30
CA LYS A 69 16.82 -4.97 -15.88
C LYS A 69 17.01 -3.59 -15.23
N PHE A 70 16.03 -2.69 -15.40
CA PHE A 70 16.08 -1.30 -14.95
C PHE A 70 16.27 -1.21 -13.44
N VAL A 71 15.53 -2.03 -12.68
CA VAL A 71 15.65 -2.14 -11.21
C VAL A 71 17.05 -2.61 -10.79
N ASN A 72 17.66 -3.56 -11.52
CA ASN A 72 19.01 -4.03 -11.19
C ASN A 72 20.07 -2.95 -11.41
N LYS A 73 19.99 -2.22 -12.52
CA LYS A 73 20.88 -1.08 -12.80
C LYS A 73 20.69 0.03 -11.77
N PHE A 74 19.44 0.26 -11.33
CA PHE A 74 19.13 1.22 -10.28
C PHE A 74 19.77 0.81 -8.94
N TYR A 75 19.63 -0.46 -8.55
CA TYR A 75 20.26 -1.00 -7.34
C TYR A 75 21.79 -0.82 -7.35
N GLU A 76 22.48 -1.19 -8.43
CA GLU A 76 23.94 -1.00 -8.51
C GLU A 76 24.32 0.49 -8.47
N CYS A 77 23.51 1.36 -9.08
CA CYS A 77 23.73 2.81 -9.01
C CYS A 77 23.60 3.34 -7.57
N VAL A 78 22.56 2.94 -6.83
CA VAL A 78 22.38 3.34 -5.43
C VAL A 78 23.52 2.79 -4.56
N LYS A 79 23.90 1.53 -4.77
CA LYS A 79 25.03 0.90 -4.07
C LYS A 79 26.33 1.66 -4.28
N ASP A 80 26.63 2.08 -5.51
CA ASP A 80 27.82 2.88 -5.82
C ASP A 80 27.77 4.29 -5.25
N CYS A 81 26.59 4.92 -5.21
CA CYS A 81 26.39 6.19 -4.53
C CYS A 81 26.67 6.07 -3.02
N LEU A 82 26.16 5.02 -2.36
CA LEU A 82 26.35 4.79 -0.94
C LEU A 82 27.80 4.49 -0.56
N LYS A 83 28.59 3.83 -1.43
CA LYS A 83 30.04 3.60 -1.19
C LYS A 83 30.82 4.90 -0.99
N LYS A 84 30.40 5.97 -1.66
CA LYS A 84 31.05 7.28 -1.63
C LYS A 84 30.40 8.25 -0.64
N TYR A 85 29.24 7.89 -0.12
CA TYR A 85 28.44 8.78 0.71
C TYR A 85 28.87 8.70 2.17
N THR A 86 29.11 9.86 2.76
CA THR A 86 29.33 9.99 4.21
C THR A 86 28.07 10.61 4.81
N LEU A 87 27.46 9.92 5.78
CA LEU A 87 26.32 10.48 6.51
C LEU A 87 26.79 11.71 7.31
N VAL A 88 26.28 12.89 6.93
CA VAL A 88 26.65 14.17 7.57
C VAL A 88 26.23 14.20 9.03
N ASN A 89 25.10 13.56 9.36
CA ASN A 89 24.60 13.50 10.72
C ASN A 89 25.15 12.28 11.46
N LYS A 90 25.96 12.51 12.50
CA LYS A 90 26.57 11.46 13.34
C LYS A 90 25.55 10.57 14.06
N ARG A 91 24.29 11.00 14.17
CA ARG A 91 23.21 10.24 14.79
C ARG A 91 22.52 9.28 13.83
N LEU A 92 22.74 9.44 12.52
CA LEU A 92 22.17 8.57 11.50
C LEU A 92 23.27 7.60 11.04
N SER A 93 22.94 6.32 10.98
CA SER A 93 23.85 5.27 10.51
C SER A 93 23.15 4.31 9.58
N LEU A 94 23.85 3.79 8.58
CA LEU A 94 23.38 2.67 7.76
C LEU A 94 23.58 1.37 8.57
N VAL A 95 22.54 0.56 8.74
CA VAL A 95 22.60 -0.68 9.53
C VAL A 95 22.52 -1.89 8.61
N PRO A 96 23.43 -2.89 8.74
CA PRO A 96 23.45 -4.07 7.88
C PRO A 96 22.09 -4.80 7.78
N PRO A 97 21.67 -5.24 6.58
CA PRO A 97 22.41 -5.22 5.31
C PRO A 97 22.50 -3.84 4.63
N GLY A 98 21.84 -2.82 5.17
CA GLY A 98 21.97 -1.41 4.78
C GLY A 98 21.26 -1.04 3.48
N LEU A 99 21.38 -1.89 2.47
CA LEU A 99 20.73 -1.77 1.18
C LEU A 99 20.28 -3.16 0.71
N THR A 100 19.00 -3.31 0.37
CA THR A 100 18.45 -4.53 -0.23
C THR A 100 17.66 -4.19 -1.50
N ARG A 101 17.41 -5.22 -2.33
CA ARG A 101 16.54 -5.11 -3.51
C ARG A 101 15.09 -5.33 -3.09
N THR A 102 14.18 -4.58 -3.73
CA THR A 102 12.74 -4.84 -3.68
C THR A 102 12.25 -5.19 -5.08
N GLN A 103 10.97 -5.58 -5.20
CA GLN A 103 10.38 -5.93 -6.50
C GLN A 103 10.45 -4.78 -7.52
N VAL A 104 10.41 -3.52 -7.06
CA VAL A 104 10.30 -2.33 -7.91
C VAL A 104 11.41 -1.30 -7.69
N GLY A 105 12.32 -1.54 -6.74
CA GLY A 105 13.32 -0.55 -6.34
C GLY A 105 14.32 -1.10 -5.32
N VAL A 106 14.65 -0.27 -4.33
CA VAL A 106 15.59 -0.63 -3.25
C VAL A 106 15.02 -0.25 -1.90
N ALA A 107 15.47 -0.94 -0.85
CA ALA A 107 15.18 -0.57 0.53
C ALA A 107 16.48 -0.25 1.26
N LEU A 108 16.48 0.85 2.01
CA LEU A 108 17.56 1.23 2.91
C LEU A 108 17.16 0.95 4.35
N SER A 109 18.11 0.43 5.12
CA SER A 109 17.94 0.23 6.56
C SER A 109 18.88 1.20 7.30
N LEU A 110 18.28 2.10 8.07
CA LEU A 110 18.96 3.15 8.81
C LEU A 110 18.67 3.03 10.31
N ALA A 111 19.57 3.58 11.13
CA ALA A 111 19.41 3.70 12.56
C ALA A 111 19.64 5.16 12.96
N TRP A 112 18.70 5.73 13.70
CA TRP A 112 18.77 7.07 14.25
C TRP A 112 18.90 7.03 15.78
N GLN A 113 19.92 7.72 16.29
CA GLN A 113 20.18 7.88 17.72
C GLN A 113 19.68 9.25 18.19
N GLY A 114 18.43 9.30 18.65
CA GLY A 114 17.74 10.53 19.04
C GLY A 114 17.62 10.71 20.55
N HIS A 115 17.14 11.90 20.94
CA HIS A 115 16.75 12.16 22.34
C HIS A 115 15.37 11.58 22.67
N LYS A 116 14.39 11.76 21.76
CA LYS A 116 13.02 11.24 21.93
C LYS A 116 12.96 9.73 21.71
N TYR A 117 13.74 9.23 20.76
CA TYR A 117 13.89 7.81 20.47
C TYR A 117 15.37 7.47 20.64
N PRO A 118 15.78 6.81 21.75
CA PRO A 118 17.19 6.48 22.01
C PRO A 118 17.83 5.69 20.86
N LEU A 119 17.05 4.81 20.24
CA LEU A 119 17.37 4.13 19.00
C LEU A 119 16.08 3.97 18.20
N LEU A 120 16.07 4.46 16.95
CA LEU A 120 14.99 4.28 16.00
C LEU A 120 15.54 3.59 14.76
N LEU A 121 15.02 2.40 14.45
CA LEU A 121 15.29 1.75 13.16
C LEU A 121 14.37 2.38 12.13
N ILE A 122 14.92 2.78 10.99
CA ILE A 122 14.19 3.48 9.93
C ILE A 122 14.34 2.69 8.63
N GLY A 123 13.22 2.28 8.04
CA GLY A 123 13.14 1.76 6.69
C GLY A 123 12.89 2.88 5.68
N VAL A 124 13.61 2.88 4.56
CA VAL A 124 13.35 3.79 3.45
C VAL A 124 13.27 3.02 2.16
N ASP A 125 12.08 2.94 1.56
CA ASP A 125 11.88 2.35 0.25
C ASP A 125 12.02 3.41 -0.83
N ILE A 126 12.89 3.17 -1.81
CA ILE A 126 13.17 4.09 -2.90
C ILE A 126 12.83 3.41 -4.22
N VAL A 127 11.86 3.97 -4.94
CA VAL A 127 11.32 3.41 -6.17
C VAL A 127 11.52 4.40 -7.32
N PRO A 128 12.27 4.04 -8.38
CA PRO A 128 12.38 4.87 -9.56
C PRO A 128 11.11 4.73 -10.41
N VAL A 129 10.51 5.86 -10.81
CA VAL A 129 9.25 5.88 -11.56
C VAL A 129 9.29 6.82 -12.75
N VAL A 130 8.47 6.52 -13.74
CA VAL A 130 8.19 7.39 -14.88
C VAL A 130 6.80 7.98 -14.69
N ALA A 131 6.68 9.31 -14.77
CA ALA A 131 5.39 9.98 -14.78
C ALA A 131 4.79 9.95 -16.19
N VAL A 132 3.54 9.54 -16.29
CA VAL A 132 2.77 9.56 -17.54
C VAL A 132 1.40 10.15 -17.28
N HIS A 133 0.79 10.76 -18.29
CA HIS A 133 -0.61 11.19 -18.18
C HIS A 133 -1.52 10.01 -17.85
N TRP A 134 -2.59 10.29 -17.11
CA TRP A 134 -3.60 9.28 -16.78
C TRP A 134 -4.11 8.62 -18.06
N LEU A 135 -3.86 7.33 -18.19
CA LEU A 135 -4.11 6.60 -19.43
C LEU A 135 -5.61 6.31 -19.58
N GLU A 136 -6.18 6.56 -20.75
CA GLU A 136 -7.64 6.59 -20.99
C GLU A 136 -8.39 5.32 -20.56
N LYS A 137 -7.77 4.14 -20.71
CA LYS A 137 -8.39 2.86 -20.33
C LYS A 137 -8.36 2.58 -18.81
N ILE A 138 -7.61 3.35 -18.03
CA ILE A 138 -7.56 3.20 -16.57
C ILE A 138 -8.68 4.05 -15.96
N SER A 139 -9.60 3.38 -15.27
CA SER A 139 -10.69 4.04 -14.57
C SER A 139 -10.20 5.14 -13.61
N ARG A 140 -10.88 6.29 -13.64
CA ARG A 140 -10.75 7.40 -12.68
C ARG A 140 -11.94 7.31 -11.71
N PRO A 141 -11.79 6.63 -10.56
CA PRO A 141 -12.88 6.51 -9.59
C PRO A 141 -13.19 7.86 -8.93
N PHE A 142 -14.35 7.97 -8.27
CA PHE A 142 -14.91 9.22 -7.73
C PHE A 142 -13.93 10.02 -6.84
N LEU A 143 -13.14 9.34 -6.01
CA LEU A 143 -12.20 10.02 -5.12
C LEU A 143 -10.92 10.52 -5.82
N THR A 144 -10.77 10.36 -7.14
CA THR A 144 -9.61 10.86 -7.87
C THR A 144 -9.62 12.39 -7.87
N PRO A 145 -8.61 13.08 -7.29
CA PRO A 145 -8.53 14.54 -7.35
C PRO A 145 -8.41 15.05 -8.79
N ASP A 146 -9.02 16.20 -9.08
CA ASP A 146 -8.94 16.82 -10.43
C ASP A 146 -7.50 17.20 -10.80
N THR A 147 -6.69 17.54 -9.80
CA THR A 147 -5.26 17.83 -9.83
C THR A 147 -4.40 16.60 -10.16
N SER A 148 -4.88 15.39 -9.89
CA SER A 148 -4.19 14.13 -10.21
C SER A 148 -4.36 13.78 -11.69
N THR A 149 -3.52 14.40 -12.54
CA THR A 149 -3.50 14.22 -14.01
C THR A 149 -2.46 13.21 -14.49
N VAL A 150 -1.57 12.76 -13.60
CA VAL A 150 -0.47 11.85 -13.90
C VAL A 150 -0.57 10.59 -13.04
N ILE A 151 -0.13 9.47 -13.60
CA ILE A 151 0.12 8.22 -12.89
C ILE A 151 1.61 7.90 -12.95
N HIS A 152 2.12 7.20 -11.94
CA HIS A 152 3.50 6.75 -11.93
C HIS A 152 3.60 5.31 -12.42
N LEU A 153 4.58 5.02 -13.27
CA LEU A 153 4.89 3.68 -13.72
C LEU A 153 6.24 3.24 -13.16
N SER A 154 6.28 2.04 -12.58
CA SER A 154 7.50 1.41 -12.07
C SER A 154 7.80 0.13 -12.84
N ASN A 155 9.07 -0.08 -13.18
CA ASN A 155 9.53 -1.37 -13.70
C ASN A 155 9.75 -2.35 -12.54
N THR A 156 9.42 -3.61 -12.75
CA THR A 156 9.61 -4.69 -11.79
C THR A 156 10.85 -5.52 -12.10
N GLU A 157 11.29 -6.35 -11.16
CA GLU A 157 12.46 -7.22 -11.32
C GLU A 157 12.37 -8.18 -12.53
N ASP A 158 11.16 -8.64 -12.86
CA ASP A 158 10.88 -9.48 -14.04
C ASP A 158 10.82 -8.69 -15.37
N GLY A 159 11.03 -7.37 -15.31
CA GLY A 159 11.04 -6.49 -16.47
C GLY A 159 9.65 -6.03 -16.93
N SER A 160 8.57 -6.44 -16.25
CA SER A 160 7.23 -5.91 -16.49
C SER A 160 7.06 -4.49 -15.92
N TRP A 161 5.95 -3.83 -16.26
CA TRP A 161 5.65 -2.48 -15.81
C TRP A 161 4.33 -2.48 -15.04
N ARG A 162 4.32 -1.75 -13.93
CA ARG A 162 3.19 -1.63 -13.02
C ARG A 162 2.78 -0.17 -12.86
N CYS A 163 1.46 0.06 -12.79
CA CYS A 163 0.89 1.32 -12.34
C CYS A 163 1.04 1.49 -10.83
N SER A 164 1.46 2.68 -10.41
CA SER A 164 1.49 3.13 -9.02
C SER A 164 0.64 4.39 -8.88
N PHE A 165 -0.33 4.32 -7.97
CA PHE A 165 -1.25 5.40 -7.64
C PHE A 165 -0.95 6.01 -6.27
N ALA A 166 0.23 5.73 -5.71
CA ALA A 166 0.58 6.15 -4.35
C ALA A 166 0.54 7.68 -4.16
N ALA A 167 0.86 8.47 -5.19
CA ALA A 167 0.76 9.92 -5.14
C ALA A 167 -0.70 10.39 -5.02
N THR A 168 -1.59 9.83 -5.83
CA THR A 168 -3.04 10.08 -5.77
C THR A 168 -3.64 9.63 -4.44
N GLU A 169 -3.22 8.47 -3.91
CA GLU A 169 -3.65 8.01 -2.59
C GLU A 169 -3.23 8.98 -1.48
N VAL A 170 -1.99 9.48 -1.51
CA VAL A 170 -1.49 10.47 -0.55
C VAL A 170 -2.33 11.74 -0.62
N GLU A 171 -2.61 12.24 -1.83
CA GLU A 171 -3.43 13.44 -2.02
C GLU A 171 -4.82 13.26 -1.41
N VAL A 172 -5.50 12.13 -1.66
CA VAL A 172 -6.81 11.85 -1.08
C VAL A 172 -6.73 11.75 0.45
N LEU A 173 -5.73 11.05 0.98
CA LEU A 173 -5.58 10.84 2.43
C LEU A 173 -5.18 12.12 3.18
N GLN A 174 -4.49 13.06 2.53
CA GLN A 174 -4.21 14.38 3.09
C GLN A 174 -5.48 15.22 3.27
N HIS A 175 -6.46 15.08 2.36
CA HIS A 175 -7.71 15.84 2.36
C HIS A 175 -8.86 15.16 3.11
N LEU A 176 -8.58 14.15 3.95
CA LEU A 176 -9.61 13.60 4.84
C LEU A 176 -10.03 14.64 5.88
N ASP A 177 -11.34 14.72 6.11
CA ASP A 177 -11.87 15.46 7.26
C ASP A 177 -11.45 14.81 8.59
N HIS A 178 -11.68 15.51 9.71
CA HIS A 178 -11.27 15.01 11.02
C HIS A 178 -11.91 13.66 11.39
N GLN A 179 -13.18 13.43 11.06
CA GLN A 179 -13.87 12.17 11.35
C GLN A 179 -13.43 11.05 10.41
N GLU A 180 -13.28 11.32 9.11
CA GLU A 180 -12.74 10.39 8.11
C GLU A 180 -11.34 9.91 8.53
N ARG A 181 -10.47 10.85 8.92
CA ARG A 181 -9.13 10.55 9.43
C ARG A 181 -9.19 9.74 10.72
N LYS A 182 -10.09 10.08 11.65
CA LYS A 182 -10.27 9.33 12.91
C LYS A 182 -10.68 7.88 12.64
N VAL A 183 -11.62 7.64 11.73
CA VAL A 183 -12.04 6.28 11.33
C VAL A 183 -10.86 5.51 10.73
N PHE A 184 -10.14 6.10 9.77
CA PHE A 184 -9.00 5.45 9.13
C PHE A 184 -7.90 5.09 10.14
N LEU A 185 -7.49 6.04 10.97
CA LEU A 185 -6.44 5.84 11.98
C LEU A 185 -6.85 4.83 13.04
N THR A 186 -8.13 4.80 13.43
CA THR A 186 -8.64 3.80 14.39
C THR A 186 -8.58 2.39 13.79
N ALA A 187 -9.04 2.22 12.55
CA ALA A 187 -8.96 0.95 11.85
C ALA A 187 -7.50 0.50 11.64
N LYS A 188 -6.62 1.43 11.26
CA LYS A 188 -5.17 1.18 11.11
C LYS A 188 -4.51 0.82 12.43
N SER A 189 -4.85 1.51 13.52
CA SER A 189 -4.33 1.23 14.85
C SER A 189 -4.75 -0.15 15.33
N LEU A 190 -6.02 -0.53 15.11
CA LEU A 190 -6.49 -1.87 15.42
C LEU A 190 -5.68 -2.94 14.68
N LEU A 191 -5.50 -2.79 13.36
CA LEU A 191 -4.65 -3.71 12.59
C LEU A 191 -3.22 -3.76 13.12
N SER A 192 -2.64 -2.60 13.46
CA SER A 192 -1.27 -2.55 13.97
C SER A 192 -1.11 -3.25 15.32
N CYS A 193 -2.10 -3.13 16.22
CA CYS A 193 -2.09 -3.82 17.51
C CYS A 193 -2.23 -5.35 17.40
N MET A 194 -2.73 -5.85 16.27
CA MET A 194 -2.85 -7.30 16.01
C MET A 194 -1.62 -7.88 15.30
N LYS A 195 -0.73 -7.03 14.76
CA LYS A 195 0.51 -7.48 14.11
C LYS A 195 1.60 -7.77 15.13
N ALA A 196 2.30 -8.89 14.94
CA ALA A 196 3.56 -9.16 15.61
C ALA A 196 4.70 -8.52 14.83
N GLU A 197 5.52 -7.69 15.48
CA GLU A 197 6.68 -7.08 14.85
C GLU A 197 7.95 -7.94 15.01
N PRO A 198 8.90 -7.92 14.06
CA PRO A 198 10.12 -8.72 14.12
C PRO A 198 11.02 -8.45 15.33
N TRP A 199 10.87 -7.33 16.03
CA TRP A 199 11.64 -6.98 17.23
C TRP A 199 10.95 -7.38 18.53
N MET A 200 9.68 -7.80 18.51
CA MET A 200 8.96 -8.18 19.73
C MET A 200 9.67 -9.39 20.41
N PRO A 201 9.73 -9.44 21.76
CA PRO A 201 10.28 -10.58 22.49
C PRO A 201 9.65 -11.89 22.04
N SER A 202 10.40 -13.00 22.03
CA SER A 202 9.88 -14.27 21.51
C SER A 202 8.63 -14.76 22.23
N ASP A 203 8.45 -14.48 23.52
CA ASP A 203 7.24 -14.82 24.29
C ASP A 203 6.04 -13.91 23.95
N VAL A 204 6.30 -12.63 23.66
CA VAL A 204 5.32 -11.66 23.16
C VAL A 204 4.91 -11.99 21.75
N LYS A 205 5.91 -12.26 20.89
CA LYS A 205 5.72 -12.89 19.60
C LYS A 205 4.88 -14.11 19.79
N ILE A 206 5.22 -15.14 20.57
CA ILE A 206 4.36 -16.31 20.78
C ILE A 206 2.91 -15.91 21.15
N LYS A 207 2.66 -14.91 22.00
CA LYS A 207 1.29 -14.42 22.29
C LYS A 207 0.57 -13.81 21.06
N TYR A 208 1.31 -13.21 20.13
CA TYR A 208 0.88 -12.68 18.82
C TYR A 208 1.34 -13.53 17.60
N CYS A 209 1.92 -14.71 17.83
CA CYS A 209 2.59 -15.63 16.89
C CYS A 209 2.10 -17.05 17.12
N TRP A 210 1.06 -17.22 17.95
CA TRP A 210 -0.05 -18.08 17.54
C TRP A 210 -0.40 -17.88 16.05
N TRP A 211 -0.08 -16.70 15.48
CA TRP A 211 -0.29 -16.29 14.10
C TRP A 211 0.82 -16.61 13.07
N ASP A 212 2.02 -17.13 13.41
CA ASP A 212 3.00 -17.48 12.34
C ASP A 212 3.90 -18.71 12.53
N SER A 213 3.64 -19.56 13.53
CA SER A 213 4.21 -20.91 13.55
C SER A 213 3.14 -21.94 13.97
N ARG A 214 2.42 -22.46 12.94
CA ARG A 214 1.43 -23.59 12.89
C ARG A 214 0.94 -24.10 14.27
N TYR A 215 -0.31 -23.87 14.70
CA TYR A 215 -1.50 -24.66 14.31
C TYR A 215 -2.82 -23.86 14.25
N TRP A 216 -2.84 -22.55 14.57
CA TRP A 216 -4.07 -21.73 14.59
C TRP A 216 -3.79 -20.30 14.09
N LYS A 217 -3.84 -20.07 12.78
CA LYS A 217 -3.69 -18.73 12.17
C LYS A 217 -5.06 -18.03 12.13
N ILE A 218 -5.30 -17.00 12.95
CA ILE A 218 -6.28 -15.95 12.70
C ILE A 218 -5.63 -15.11 11.61
N PRO A 219 -6.20 -15.15 10.41
CA PRO A 219 -5.72 -14.30 9.35
C PRO A 219 -5.90 -12.83 9.78
N ILE A 220 -5.05 -11.91 9.31
CA ILE A 220 -5.22 -10.47 9.54
C ILE A 220 -5.21 -9.78 8.18
N PRO A 221 -6.11 -8.82 7.92
CA PRO A 221 -6.12 -8.12 6.64
C PRO A 221 -4.82 -7.38 6.38
N ALA A 222 -4.32 -7.46 5.15
CA ALA A 222 -3.17 -6.65 4.73
C ALA A 222 -3.51 -5.15 4.81
N GLY A 223 -2.50 -4.29 5.02
CA GLY A 223 -2.70 -2.83 4.99
C GLY A 223 -3.26 -2.33 3.65
N PHE A 224 -2.96 -3.03 2.57
CA PHE A 224 -3.59 -2.83 1.26
C PHE A 224 -5.11 -3.03 1.31
N CYS A 225 -5.61 -4.09 1.96
CA CYS A 225 -7.06 -4.34 2.08
C CYS A 225 -7.71 -3.20 2.86
N LEU A 226 -7.12 -2.80 3.99
CA LEU A 226 -7.62 -1.67 4.79
C LEU A 226 -7.76 -0.39 3.99
N LYS A 227 -6.68 0.03 3.32
CA LYS A 227 -6.66 1.28 2.59
C LYS A 227 -7.71 1.29 1.48
N ASN A 228 -7.78 0.23 0.67
CA ASN A 228 -8.72 0.15 -0.45
C ASN A 228 -10.18 0.03 0.00
N SER A 229 -10.46 -0.74 1.06
CA SER A 229 -11.80 -0.82 1.66
C SER A 229 -12.23 0.49 2.30
N PHE A 230 -11.31 1.21 2.97
CA PHE A 230 -11.59 2.54 3.49
C PHE A 230 -11.93 3.53 2.36
N LEU A 231 -11.19 3.53 1.26
CA LEU A 231 -11.49 4.40 0.10
C LEU A 231 -12.87 4.07 -0.52
N ARG A 232 -13.25 2.79 -0.62
CA ARG A 232 -14.61 2.41 -1.06
C ARG A 232 -15.69 2.88 -0.11
N PHE A 233 -15.47 2.70 1.19
CA PHE A 233 -16.38 3.20 2.24
C PHE A 233 -16.52 4.72 2.17
N LEU A 234 -15.39 5.43 1.99
CA LEU A 234 -15.34 6.88 1.86
C LEU A 234 -16.09 7.37 0.62
N GLU A 235 -15.92 6.70 -0.52
CA GLU A 235 -16.69 6.99 -1.74
C GLU A 235 -18.18 6.83 -1.52
N LYS A 236 -18.63 5.69 -0.96
CA LYS A 236 -20.06 5.46 -0.66
C LYS A 236 -20.62 6.57 0.23
N LYS A 237 -19.91 6.93 1.30
CA LYS A 237 -20.29 8.00 2.22
C LYS A 237 -20.44 9.34 1.50
N ARG A 238 -19.44 9.72 0.68
CA ARG A 238 -19.44 11.02 -0.03
C ARG A 238 -20.48 11.06 -1.15
N ASN A 239 -20.69 9.96 -1.88
CA ASN A 239 -21.72 9.86 -2.92
C ASN A 239 -23.15 9.91 -2.36
N ASN A 240 -23.38 9.32 -1.18
CA ASN A 240 -24.69 9.28 -0.55
C ASN A 240 -24.97 10.49 0.36
N GLU A 241 -24.03 11.44 0.44
CA GLU A 241 -24.07 12.58 1.38
C GLU A 241 -24.34 12.15 2.84
N GLU A 242 -23.85 10.98 3.23
CA GLU A 242 -24.08 10.45 4.57
C GLU A 242 -23.24 11.20 5.62
N GLU A 243 -23.92 11.79 6.61
CA GLU A 243 -23.23 12.36 7.75
C GLU A 243 -22.71 11.27 8.69
N TYR A 244 -21.49 11.47 9.20
CA TYR A 244 -20.97 10.69 10.32
C TYR A 244 -21.58 11.11 11.67
N GLN A 245 -22.30 12.23 11.72
CA GLN A 245 -22.84 12.76 12.97
C GLN A 245 -23.80 11.77 13.63
N GLY A 246 -23.59 11.51 14.93
CA GLY A 246 -24.40 10.56 15.70
C GLY A 246 -24.06 9.08 15.50
N LYS A 247 -23.23 8.71 14.51
CA LYS A 247 -22.74 7.33 14.37
C LYS A 247 -21.56 7.10 15.31
N ASP A 248 -21.63 6.01 16.08
CA ASP A 248 -20.53 5.58 16.94
C ASP A 248 -19.28 5.21 16.11
N LEU A 249 -18.10 5.57 16.60
CA LEU A 249 -16.83 5.35 15.91
C LEU A 249 -16.59 3.87 15.62
N LEU A 250 -16.94 2.97 16.55
CA LEU A 250 -16.76 1.54 16.36
C LEU A 250 -17.67 1.02 15.26
N THR A 251 -18.87 1.58 15.13
CA THR A 251 -19.79 1.27 14.02
C THR A 251 -19.20 1.68 12.67
N LEU A 252 -18.61 2.88 12.56
CA LEU A 252 -17.96 3.34 11.32
C LEU A 252 -16.74 2.49 10.96
N VAL A 253 -15.91 2.16 11.95
CA VAL A 253 -14.75 1.28 11.75
C VAL A 253 -15.19 -0.12 11.32
N LYS A 254 -16.27 -0.65 11.91
CA LYS A 254 -16.85 -1.93 11.49
C LYS A 254 -17.22 -1.92 10.02
N CYS A 255 -17.87 -0.86 9.52
CA CYS A 255 -18.23 -0.75 8.10
C CYS A 255 -17.01 -0.85 7.18
N VAL A 256 -15.87 -0.27 7.56
CA VAL A 256 -14.62 -0.41 6.78
C VAL A 256 -14.16 -1.86 6.69
N PHE A 257 -14.26 -2.63 7.78
CA PHE A 257 -13.93 -4.07 7.75
C PHE A 257 -14.99 -4.91 7.02
N GLN A 258 -16.26 -4.49 7.05
CA GLN A 258 -17.33 -5.15 6.28
C GLN A 258 -17.10 -5.05 4.77
N GLU A 259 -16.48 -3.98 4.26
CA GLU A 259 -16.06 -3.89 2.85
C GLU A 259 -14.99 -4.93 2.44
N MET A 260 -14.41 -5.66 3.40
CA MET A 260 -13.48 -6.78 3.16
C MET A 260 -14.17 -8.14 3.24
N CYS A 261 -15.48 -8.15 3.51
CA CYS A 261 -16.30 -9.35 3.69
C CYS A 261 -17.29 -9.49 2.53
N GLN A 262 -17.74 -10.72 2.31
CA GLN A 262 -18.90 -11.04 1.49
C GLN A 262 -19.84 -11.92 2.31
N GLU A 263 -21.14 -11.74 2.09
CA GLU A 263 -22.16 -12.54 2.75
C GLU A 263 -22.45 -13.78 1.92
N ILE A 264 -22.47 -14.94 2.58
CA ILE A 264 -22.90 -16.21 2.00
C ILE A 264 -24.10 -16.69 2.81
N VAL A 265 -25.16 -17.04 2.08
CA VAL A 265 -26.36 -17.68 2.62
C VAL A 265 -26.22 -19.18 2.41
N ASP A 266 -26.30 -19.94 3.49
CA ASP A 266 -26.37 -21.40 3.42
C ASP A 266 -27.66 -21.81 2.68
N PRO A 267 -27.57 -22.54 1.55
CA PRO A 267 -28.74 -22.86 0.74
C PRO A 267 -29.72 -23.83 1.42
N THR A 268 -29.29 -24.53 2.46
CA THR A 268 -30.09 -25.52 3.21
C THR A 268 -30.72 -24.92 4.45
N THR A 269 -29.95 -24.15 5.22
CA THR A 269 -30.40 -23.61 6.51
C THR A 269 -30.90 -22.16 6.43
N GLY A 270 -30.62 -21.45 5.33
CA GLY A 270 -30.85 -20.01 5.22
C GLY A 270 -29.96 -19.18 6.15
N ALA A 271 -28.97 -19.80 6.80
CA ALA A 271 -28.10 -19.10 7.73
C ALA A 271 -27.15 -18.15 6.98
N HIS A 272 -27.06 -16.92 7.47
CA HIS A 272 -26.16 -15.90 6.93
C HIS A 272 -24.79 -16.01 7.59
N SER A 273 -23.73 -16.00 6.77
CA SER A 273 -22.35 -16.03 7.25
C SER A 273 -21.49 -15.04 6.48
N LEU A 274 -20.64 -14.30 7.19
CA LEU A 274 -19.62 -13.46 6.58
C LEU A 274 -18.37 -14.30 6.31
N VAL A 275 -17.84 -14.22 5.08
CA VAL A 275 -16.55 -14.80 4.70
C VAL A 275 -15.65 -13.72 4.08
N PRO A 276 -14.32 -13.93 3.98
CA PRO A 276 -13.42 -12.97 3.35
C PRO A 276 -13.78 -12.72 1.88
N ALA A 277 -13.74 -11.46 1.44
CA ALA A 277 -13.94 -11.06 0.05
C ALA A 277 -12.62 -10.70 -0.64
N LYS A 278 -12.64 -10.69 -1.98
CA LYS A 278 -11.58 -10.09 -2.80
C LYS A 278 -11.67 -8.56 -2.72
N VAL A 279 -10.59 -7.94 -2.27
CA VAL A 279 -10.41 -6.48 -2.23
C VAL A 279 -9.55 -6.05 -3.42
N ASN A 280 -10.19 -5.42 -4.40
CA ASN A 280 -9.51 -4.81 -5.55
C ASN A 280 -8.92 -3.46 -5.16
N ALA A 281 -7.80 -3.08 -5.79
CA ALA A 281 -7.27 -1.73 -5.67
C ALA A 281 -8.36 -0.70 -6.04
N TYR A 282 -8.42 0.40 -5.29
CA TYR A 282 -9.36 1.48 -5.52
C TYR A 282 -9.00 2.22 -6.79
N PHE A 283 -7.73 2.64 -6.90
CA PHE A 283 -7.15 3.17 -8.12
C PHE A 283 -6.48 2.05 -8.92
N GLY A 284 -6.77 1.96 -10.21
CA GLY A 284 -6.19 0.96 -11.10
C GLY A 284 -6.51 -0.49 -10.72
N GLY A 285 -7.72 -0.76 -10.22
CA GLY A 285 -8.17 -2.11 -9.83
C GLY A 285 -8.03 -3.15 -10.95
N ASP A 286 -8.13 -2.75 -12.22
CA ASP A 286 -7.91 -3.65 -13.35
C ASP A 286 -6.41 -3.86 -13.67
N CYS A 287 -5.49 -3.12 -13.06
CA CYS A 287 -4.03 -3.23 -13.25
C CYS A 287 -3.30 -3.95 -12.10
N GLU A 288 -3.99 -4.29 -11.00
CA GLU A 288 -3.37 -4.94 -9.84
C GLU A 288 -4.24 -6.09 -9.33
N LYS A 289 -3.59 -7.23 -9.05
CA LYS A 289 -4.24 -8.41 -8.51
C LYS A 289 -4.92 -8.10 -7.16
N PRO A 290 -6.19 -8.48 -6.96
CA PRO A 290 -6.87 -8.29 -5.67
C PRO A 290 -6.21 -9.09 -4.55
N LYS A 291 -6.36 -8.59 -3.33
CA LYS A 291 -5.97 -9.30 -2.10
C LYS A 291 -7.22 -9.79 -1.37
N ILE A 292 -7.08 -10.84 -0.57
CA ILE A 292 -8.20 -11.38 0.20
C ILE A 292 -8.30 -10.64 1.55
N GLY A 293 -9.52 -10.29 1.95
CA GLY A 293 -9.88 -9.69 3.24
C GLY A 293 -9.77 -10.65 4.43
N GLU A 294 -8.75 -11.49 4.44
CA GLU A 294 -8.47 -12.52 5.42
C GLU A 294 -8.58 -11.97 6.85
N GLY A 295 -9.42 -12.58 7.71
CA GLY A 295 -9.59 -12.18 9.11
C GLY A 295 -10.57 -11.04 9.37
N ALA A 296 -11.02 -10.34 8.32
CA ALA A 296 -12.00 -9.28 8.47
C ALA A 296 -13.35 -9.77 9.05
N PRO A 297 -13.89 -10.95 8.67
CA PRO A 297 -15.13 -11.45 9.25
C PRO A 297 -15.07 -11.62 10.78
N GLU A 298 -13.95 -12.11 11.30
CA GLU A 298 -13.73 -12.27 12.75
C GLU A 298 -13.71 -10.93 13.45
N ILE A 299 -13.03 -9.94 12.87
CA ILE A 299 -12.98 -8.55 13.39
C ILE A 299 -14.40 -7.97 13.45
N VAL A 300 -15.16 -8.09 12.35
CA VAL A 300 -16.55 -7.60 12.26
C VAL A 300 -17.42 -8.25 13.33
N ARG A 301 -17.42 -9.58 13.44
CA ARG A 301 -18.20 -10.31 14.44
C ARG A 301 -17.84 -9.89 15.87
N HIS A 302 -16.57 -9.61 16.14
CA HIS A 302 -16.13 -9.17 17.48
C HIS A 302 -16.62 -7.76 17.80
N MET A 303 -16.60 -6.85 16.82
CA MET A 303 -17.14 -5.50 16.97
C MET A 303 -18.65 -5.52 17.17
N GLU A 304 -19.39 -6.38 16.46
CA GLU A 304 -20.86 -6.48 16.59
C GLU A 304 -21.28 -6.87 18.01
N LYS A 305 -20.57 -7.83 18.63
CA LYS A 305 -20.81 -8.23 20.03
C LYS A 305 -20.53 -7.12 21.05
N LYS A 306 -19.79 -6.07 20.66
CA LYS A 306 -19.44 -4.93 21.53
C LYS A 306 -20.33 -3.71 21.31
N ILE A 307 -20.96 -3.62 20.14
CA ILE A 307 -21.91 -2.55 19.80
C ILE A 307 -23.32 -2.88 20.34
N GLN A 308 -23.65 -4.17 20.49
CA GLN A 308 -24.84 -4.66 21.19
C GLN A 308 -24.73 -4.49 22.70
#